data_AF-A0A7C4MZB6-F1
#
_entry.id   AF-A0A7C4MZB6-F1
#
_cell.length_a   1.000
_cell.length_b   1.000
_cell.length_c   1.000
_cell.angle_alpha   90.00
_cell.angle_beta   90.00
_cell.angle_gamma   90.00
#
_symmetry.space_group_name_H-M   'P 1'
#
loop_
_entity.id
_entity.type
_entity.pdbx_description
1 polymer ?
#
loop_
_entity_poly.entity_id
_entity_poly.type
_entity_poly.pdbx_seq_one_letter_code
_entity_poly.pdbx_strand_id
1 'polypeptide(L)'
;MKDRITGKRVLIVDDEPDVLNALAELLPMCVVTKASTFEEARDCLENQVFDIAILDIMGVNGYELLELALKKNVIALMVTAHALSPEHTVTSFRKGAAFFVPKEKMGSIEMFLNDVLEAKEKGHNLWGRWLERLDGYYVKRFGPKWKDHNKEFWENFTYHA
;
A
#
# COMPACT_ATOMS: atom_id res chain seq x y z
N MET A 1 -4.50 19.59 -3.92
CA MET A 1 -5.08 18.22 -4.03
C MET A 1 -6.34 18.22 -3.18
N LYS A 2 -7.45 17.64 -3.65
CA LYS A 2 -8.65 17.50 -2.81
C LYS A 2 -8.32 16.48 -1.72
N ASP A 3 -8.56 16.85 -0.47
CA ASP A 3 -8.44 15.94 0.66
C ASP A 3 -9.59 14.91 0.62
N ARG A 4 -9.21 13.62 0.58
CA ARG A 4 -10.12 12.47 0.54
C ARG A 4 -9.96 11.55 1.74
N ILE A 5 -8.98 11.82 2.60
CA ILE A 5 -8.57 10.90 3.66
C ILE A 5 -9.06 11.36 5.04
N THR A 6 -9.44 12.62 5.21
CA THR A 6 -10.04 13.08 6.48
C THR A 6 -11.26 12.26 6.88
N GLY A 7 -11.25 11.79 8.13
CA GLY A 7 -12.30 10.98 8.73
C GLY A 7 -12.31 9.50 8.28
N LYS A 8 -11.40 9.08 7.39
CA LYS A 8 -11.29 7.68 6.98
C LYS A 8 -10.81 6.80 8.13
N ARG A 9 -11.40 5.60 8.23
CA ARG A 9 -10.99 4.58 9.19
C ARG A 9 -9.83 3.79 8.59
N VAL A 10 -8.64 3.94 9.17
CA VAL A 10 -7.40 3.35 8.66
C VAL A 10 -6.86 2.34 9.66
N LEU A 11 -6.71 1.09 9.24
CA LEU A 11 -5.94 0.09 9.98
C LEU A 11 -4.48 0.19 9.54
N ILE A 12 -3.56 0.38 10.48
CA ILE A 12 -2.11 0.30 10.22
C ILE A 12 -1.53 -0.92 10.95
N VAL A 13 -0.78 -1.73 10.21
CA VAL A 13 -0.25 -3.01 10.68
C VAL A 13 1.23 -3.12 10.37
N ASP A 14 2.05 -3.23 11.40
CA ASP A 14 3.51 -3.32 11.33
C ASP A 14 4.00 -3.87 12.66
N ASP A 15 4.96 -4.79 12.66
CA ASP A 15 5.53 -5.37 13.88
C ASP A 15 6.44 -4.37 14.61
N GLU A 16 6.86 -3.28 13.95
CA GLU A 16 7.69 -2.23 14.51
C GLU A 16 6.83 -1.10 15.13
N PRO A 17 6.81 -0.92 16.47
CA PRO A 17 5.98 0.11 17.12
C PRO A 17 6.30 1.54 16.66
N ASP A 18 7.56 1.81 16.33
CA ASP A 18 8.00 3.11 15.83
C ASP A 18 7.40 3.43 14.45
N VAL A 19 7.24 2.43 13.59
CA VAL A 19 6.58 2.58 12.29
C VAL A 19 5.08 2.85 12.49
N LEU A 20 4.43 2.13 13.40
CA LEU A 20 3.02 2.38 13.75
C LEU A 20 2.81 3.80 14.30
N ASN A 21 3.74 4.29 15.12
CA ASN A 21 3.68 5.64 15.67
C ASN A 21 3.89 6.70 14.59
N ALA A 22 4.93 6.54 13.76
CA ALA A 22 5.21 7.46 12.66
C ALA A 22 4.03 7.53 11.66
N LEU A 23 3.45 6.40 11.27
CA LEU A 23 2.29 6.38 10.38
C LEU A 23 1.06 7.06 10.99
N ALA A 24 0.82 6.88 12.29
CA ALA A 24 -0.28 7.56 12.98
C ALA A 24 -0.07 9.07 13.08
N GLU A 25 1.17 9.52 13.32
CA GLU A 25 1.53 10.94 13.34
C GLU A 25 1.37 11.62 11.97
N LEU A 26 1.56 10.86 10.88
CA LEU A 26 1.33 11.32 9.50
C LEU A 26 -0.14 11.28 9.09
N LEU A 27 -1.03 10.66 9.88
CA LEU A 27 -2.45 10.52 9.56
C LEU A 27 -3.37 11.10 10.65
N PRO A 28 -3.10 12.29 11.21
CA PRO A 28 -3.88 12.85 12.32
C PRO A 28 -5.31 13.21 11.91
N MET A 29 -5.56 13.35 10.60
CA MET A 29 -6.89 13.60 10.03
C MET A 29 -7.74 12.33 9.89
N CYS A 30 -7.15 11.14 10.04
CA CYS A 30 -7.82 9.84 9.93
C CYS A 30 -8.20 9.29 11.32
N VAL A 31 -9.14 8.34 11.34
CA VAL A 31 -9.42 7.50 12.52
C VAL A 31 -8.52 6.27 12.43
N VAL A 32 -7.38 6.30 13.12
CA VAL A 32 -6.34 5.26 13.01
C VAL A 32 -6.52 4.18 14.09
N THR A 33 -6.48 2.92 13.66
CA THR A 33 -6.33 1.73 14.52
C THR A 33 -4.99 1.08 14.24
N LYS A 34 -4.26 0.70 15.29
CA LYS A 34 -2.95 0.04 15.21
C LYS A 34 -3.09 -1.44 15.53
N ALA A 35 -2.33 -2.28 14.85
CA ALA A 35 -2.09 -3.67 15.21
C ALA A 35 -0.61 -3.98 14.97
N SER A 36 0.04 -4.70 15.89
CA SER A 36 1.46 -5.07 15.75
C SER A 36 1.67 -6.54 15.46
N THR A 37 0.59 -7.31 15.33
CA THR A 37 0.64 -8.74 15.02
C THR A 37 -0.40 -9.10 13.96
N PHE A 38 -0.20 -10.26 13.33
CA PHE A 38 -1.16 -10.81 12.39
C PHE A 38 -2.53 -11.03 13.04
N GLU A 39 -2.55 -11.60 14.25
CA GLU A 39 -3.77 -11.93 14.99
C GLU A 39 -4.58 -10.69 15.35
N GLU A 40 -3.92 -9.65 15.88
CA GLU A 40 -4.58 -8.37 16.17
C GLU A 40 -5.17 -7.73 14.91
N ALA A 41 -4.43 -7.77 13.80
CA ALA A 41 -4.88 -7.20 12.53
C ALA A 41 -6.06 -7.97 11.94
N ARG A 42 -6.01 -9.32 11.98
CA ARG A 42 -7.12 -10.17 11.56
C ARG A 42 -8.36 -9.88 12.40
N ASP A 43 -8.22 -9.86 13.73
CA ASP A 43 -9.34 -9.60 14.64
C ASP A 43 -9.93 -8.21 14.40
N CYS A 44 -9.10 -7.21 14.08
CA CYS A 44 -9.56 -5.89 13.65
C CYS A 44 -10.37 -5.97 12.35
N LEU A 45 -9.84 -6.59 11.30
CA LEU A 45 -10.51 -6.74 10.00
C LEU A 45 -11.82 -7.53 10.08
N GLU A 46 -11.94 -8.44 11.04
CA GLU A 46 -13.14 -9.25 11.24
C GLU A 46 -14.24 -8.51 12.00
N ASN A 47 -13.86 -7.71 13.01
CA ASN A 47 -14.80 -7.14 13.97
C ASN A 47 -15.04 -5.63 13.80
N GLN A 48 -14.27 -4.96 12.95
CA GLN A 48 -14.37 -3.51 12.72
C GLN A 48 -14.46 -3.18 11.23
N VAL A 49 -14.94 -1.98 10.94
CA VAL A 49 -15.02 -1.45 9.58
C VAL A 49 -13.82 -0.57 9.30
N PHE A 50 -13.19 -0.74 8.15
CA PHE A 50 -12.10 0.09 7.67
C PHE A 50 -12.34 0.52 6.24
N ASP A 51 -11.95 1.74 5.91
CA ASP A 51 -11.89 2.19 4.52
C ASP A 51 -10.59 1.71 3.87
N ILE A 52 -9.50 1.73 4.64
CA ILE A 52 -8.13 1.50 4.18
C ILE A 52 -7.36 0.67 5.21
N ALA A 53 -6.48 -0.20 4.72
CA ALA A 53 -5.45 -0.87 5.50
C ALA A 53 -4.06 -0.56 4.94
N ILE A 54 -3.09 -0.28 5.81
CA ILE A 54 -1.66 -0.14 5.49
C ILE A 54 -0.94 -1.31 6.15
N LEU A 55 -0.32 -2.17 5.36
CA LEU A 55 0.15 -3.49 5.81
C LEU A 55 1.65 -3.66 5.55
N ASP A 56 2.43 -3.95 6.59
CA ASP A 56 3.77 -4.52 6.39
C ASP A 56 3.69 -5.93 5.82
N ILE A 57 4.70 -6.32 5.04
CA ILE A 57 4.71 -7.62 4.34
C ILE A 57 5.25 -8.75 5.21
N MET A 58 6.39 -8.57 5.87
CA MET A 58 7.13 -9.70 6.44
C MET A 58 6.93 -9.86 7.94
N GLY A 59 6.80 -8.78 8.69
CA GLY A 59 6.65 -8.85 10.15
C GLY A 59 5.29 -9.38 10.62
N VAL A 60 4.26 -9.25 9.77
CA VAL A 60 2.86 -9.51 10.13
C VAL A 60 2.13 -10.39 9.11
N ASN A 61 2.85 -11.13 8.26
CA ASN A 61 2.27 -11.95 7.19
C ASN A 61 1.30 -11.15 6.29
N GLY A 62 1.81 -10.04 5.74
CA GLY A 62 1.01 -9.01 5.09
C GLY A 62 0.23 -9.47 3.86
N TYR A 63 0.71 -10.48 3.13
CA TYR A 63 -0.03 -11.00 1.98
C TYR A 63 -1.31 -11.73 2.39
N GLU A 64 -1.33 -12.38 3.54
CA GLU A 64 -2.54 -13.01 4.07
C GLU A 64 -3.52 -11.94 4.58
N LEU A 65 -3.02 -10.90 5.27
CA LEU A 65 -3.82 -9.74 5.66
C LEU A 65 -4.39 -8.98 4.46
N LEU A 66 -3.64 -8.88 3.36
CA LEU A 66 -4.12 -8.31 2.10
C LEU A 66 -5.34 -9.07 1.58
N GLU A 67 -5.28 -10.40 1.54
CA GLU A 67 -6.40 -11.23 1.09
C GLU A 67 -7.64 -11.07 2.00
N LEU A 68 -7.43 -10.97 3.31
CA LEU A 68 -8.50 -10.70 4.28
C LEU A 68 -9.12 -9.31 4.07
N ALA A 69 -8.29 -8.28 3.92
CA ALA A 69 -8.73 -6.91 3.67
C ALA A 69 -9.59 -6.82 2.39
N LEU A 70 -9.14 -7.46 1.30
CA LEU A 70 -9.88 -7.48 0.04
C LEU A 70 -11.23 -8.20 0.16
N LYS A 71 -11.30 -9.34 0.87
CA LYS A 71 -12.58 -10.03 1.16
C LYS A 71 -13.57 -9.15 1.93
N LYS A 72 -13.07 -8.18 2.70
CA LYS A 72 -13.86 -7.19 3.46
C LYS A 72 -14.09 -5.90 2.68
N ASN A 73 -13.71 -5.81 1.40
CA ASN A 73 -13.76 -4.62 0.56
C ASN A 73 -12.94 -3.42 1.09
N VAL A 74 -11.92 -3.70 1.90
CA VAL A 74 -10.97 -2.70 2.42
C VAL A 74 -9.88 -2.47 1.39
N ILE A 75 -9.56 -1.19 1.12
CA ILE A 75 -8.46 -0.83 0.22
C ILE A 75 -7.14 -1.09 0.95
N ALA A 76 -6.27 -1.92 0.39
CA ALA A 76 -5.00 -2.26 1.04
C ALA A 76 -3.79 -1.64 0.33
N LEU A 77 -2.94 -0.95 1.08
CA LEU A 77 -1.61 -0.52 0.65
C LEU A 77 -0.57 -1.38 1.33
N MET A 78 0.33 -1.97 0.56
CA MET A 78 1.48 -2.69 1.11
C MET A 78 2.60 -1.69 1.38
N VAL A 79 3.23 -1.75 2.54
CA VAL A 79 4.42 -0.98 2.90
C VAL A 79 5.54 -1.95 3.24
N THR A 80 6.77 -1.71 2.80
CA THR A 80 7.90 -2.58 3.21
C THR A 80 9.25 -1.89 3.10
N ALA A 81 10.17 -2.23 3.98
CA ALA A 81 11.60 -1.97 3.81
C ALA A 81 12.31 -3.20 3.27
N HIS A 82 12.10 -4.34 3.92
CA HIS A 82 12.88 -5.55 3.73
C HIS A 82 12.48 -6.35 2.46
N ALA A 83 11.19 -6.37 2.08
CA ALA A 83 10.70 -7.09 0.90
C ALA A 83 10.67 -6.23 -0.37
N LEU A 84 11.42 -5.12 -0.38
CA LEU A 84 11.41 -4.18 -1.49
C LEU A 84 12.17 -4.76 -2.69
N SER A 85 11.43 -5.27 -3.68
CA SER A 85 11.95 -5.74 -4.96
C SER A 85 10.92 -5.60 -6.10
N PRO A 86 11.35 -5.59 -7.38
CA PRO A 86 10.44 -5.64 -8.52
C PRO A 86 9.47 -6.83 -8.49
N GLU A 87 9.90 -8.00 -8.02
CA GLU A 87 9.08 -9.21 -7.93
C GLU A 87 7.96 -9.07 -6.89
N HIS A 88 8.28 -8.57 -5.70
CA HIS A 88 7.27 -8.31 -4.66
C HIS A 88 6.31 -7.19 -5.06
N THR A 89 6.77 -6.22 -5.85
CA THR A 89 5.92 -5.18 -6.44
C THR A 89 4.85 -5.81 -7.34
N VAL A 90 5.26 -6.64 -8.30
CA VAL A 90 4.33 -7.33 -9.22
C VAL A 90 3.45 -8.33 -8.47
N THR A 91 3.98 -9.00 -7.46
CA THR A 91 3.19 -9.90 -6.59
C THR A 91 2.08 -9.15 -5.87
N SER A 92 2.39 -7.98 -5.30
CA SER A 92 1.42 -7.13 -4.62
C SER A 92 0.34 -6.60 -5.57
N PHE A 93 0.74 -6.18 -6.77
CA PHE A 93 -0.20 -5.83 -7.84
C PHE A 93 -1.17 -6.98 -8.13
N ARG A 94 -0.63 -8.17 -8.44
CA ARG A 94 -1.43 -9.34 -8.84
C ARG A 94 -2.38 -9.81 -7.74
N LYS A 95 -1.98 -9.65 -6.47
CA LYS A 95 -2.82 -9.96 -5.32
C LYS A 95 -3.89 -8.91 -5.02
N GLY A 96 -3.92 -7.79 -5.75
CA GLY A 96 -4.96 -6.77 -5.63
C GLY A 96 -4.66 -5.66 -4.63
N ALA A 97 -3.40 -5.50 -4.20
CA ALA A 97 -3.02 -4.32 -3.44
C ALA A 97 -3.27 -3.06 -4.28
N ALA A 98 -3.69 -1.98 -3.63
CA ALA A 98 -3.85 -0.69 -4.28
C ALA A 98 -2.47 -0.15 -4.68
N PHE A 99 -1.53 -0.11 -3.74
CA PHE A 99 -0.17 0.41 -3.90
C PHE A 99 0.85 -0.48 -3.16
N PHE A 100 2.12 -0.40 -3.58
CA PHE A 100 3.28 -0.99 -2.90
C PHE A 100 4.34 0.08 -2.59
N VAL A 101 4.48 0.48 -1.34
CA VAL A 101 5.24 1.67 -0.93
C VAL A 101 6.50 1.30 -0.14
N PRO A 102 7.69 1.74 -0.55
CA PRO A 102 8.89 1.61 0.27
C PRO A 102 8.72 2.34 1.62
N LYS A 103 9.14 1.74 2.74
CA LYS A 103 9.11 2.42 4.07
C LYS A 103 9.83 3.78 4.02
N GLU A 104 10.90 3.91 3.24
CA GLU A 104 11.63 5.18 2.97
C GLU A 104 10.76 6.31 2.36
N LYS A 105 9.57 5.98 1.84
CA LYS A 105 8.62 6.92 1.23
C LYS A 105 7.37 7.15 2.08
N MET A 106 7.28 6.59 3.29
CA MET A 106 6.11 6.78 4.18
C MET A 106 5.85 8.25 4.53
N GLY A 107 6.85 9.13 4.52
CA GLY A 107 6.63 10.57 4.69
C GLY A 107 5.71 11.20 3.62
N SER A 108 5.37 10.47 2.56
CA SER A 108 4.38 10.86 1.54
C SER A 108 3.12 9.97 1.58
N ILE A 109 2.85 9.28 2.68
CA ILE A 109 1.72 8.34 2.80
C ILE A 109 0.38 9.01 2.52
N GLU A 110 0.17 10.24 3.01
CA GLU A 110 -1.04 11.01 2.73
C GLU A 110 -1.27 11.20 1.23
N MET A 111 -0.20 11.47 0.47
CA MET A 111 -0.28 11.62 -0.98
C MET A 111 -0.69 10.31 -1.65
N PHE A 112 -0.07 9.19 -1.25
CA PHE A 112 -0.41 7.87 -1.81
C PHE A 112 -1.85 7.48 -1.53
N LEU A 113 -2.33 7.70 -0.31
CA LEU A 113 -3.73 7.43 0.06
C LEU A 113 -4.71 8.29 -0.76
N ASN A 114 -4.41 9.58 -0.95
CA ASN A 114 -5.25 10.45 -1.78
C ASN A 114 -5.23 10.05 -3.26
N ASP A 115 -4.07 9.67 -3.81
CA ASP A 115 -3.96 9.17 -5.20
C ASP A 115 -4.80 7.89 -5.39
N VAL A 116 -4.75 6.96 -4.43
CA VAL A 116 -5.56 5.73 -4.43
C VAL A 116 -7.05 6.04 -4.41
N LEU A 117 -7.51 6.89 -3.50
CA LEU A 117 -8.93 7.23 -3.38
C LEU A 117 -9.42 8.00 -4.61
N GLU A 118 -8.61 8.91 -5.15
CA GLU A 118 -8.95 9.64 -6.37
C GLU A 118 -9.12 8.71 -7.58
N ALA A 119 -8.17 7.80 -7.78
CA ALA A 119 -8.25 6.85 -8.88
C ALA A 119 -9.46 5.91 -8.71
N LYS A 120 -9.77 5.47 -7.48
CA LYS A 120 -10.97 4.67 -7.20
C LYS A 120 -12.27 5.45 -7.49
N GLU A 121 -12.37 6.72 -7.07
CA GLU A 121 -13.52 7.58 -7.36
C GLU A 121 -13.76 7.77 -8.87
N LYS A 122 -12.68 7.87 -9.64
CA LYS A 122 -12.73 8.10 -11.10
C LYS A 122 -12.83 6.81 -11.91
N GLY A 123 -12.76 5.63 -11.28
CA GLY A 123 -12.68 4.35 -11.98
C GLY A 123 -11.40 4.16 -12.79
N HIS A 124 -10.32 4.85 -12.43
CA HIS A 124 -9.03 4.78 -13.10
C HIS A 124 -8.15 3.66 -12.52
N ASN A 125 -7.13 3.26 -13.28
CA ASN A 125 -6.11 2.31 -12.82
C ASN A 125 -5.28 2.93 -11.67
N LEU A 126 -5.33 2.30 -10.49
CA LEU A 126 -4.58 2.71 -9.29
C LEU A 126 -3.06 2.72 -9.54
N TRP A 127 -2.56 1.74 -10.29
CA TRP A 127 -1.12 1.52 -10.44
C TRP A 127 -0.46 2.41 -11.48
N GLY A 128 -1.24 3.10 -12.32
CA GLY A 128 -0.70 4.15 -13.19
C GLY A 128 -0.11 5.29 -12.35
N ARG A 129 -0.87 5.74 -11.34
CA ARG A 129 -0.39 6.74 -10.36
C ARG A 129 0.78 6.21 -9.54
N TRP A 130 0.73 4.95 -9.11
CA TRP A 130 1.85 4.32 -8.43
C TRP A 130 3.14 4.41 -9.26
N LEU A 131 3.07 4.07 -10.54
CA LEU A 131 4.22 4.10 -11.45
C LEU A 131 4.74 5.52 -11.64
N GLU A 132 3.87 6.51 -11.87
CA GLU A 132 4.24 7.93 -11.94
C GLU A 132 5.01 8.40 -10.71
N ARG A 133 4.61 7.96 -9.51
CA ARG A 133 5.26 8.37 -8.25
C ARG A 133 6.57 7.66 -7.96
N LEU A 134 6.67 6.38 -8.30
CA LEU A 134 7.73 5.50 -7.80
C LEU A 134 8.70 5.02 -8.88
N ASP A 135 8.43 5.21 -10.18
CA ASP A 135 9.35 4.79 -11.25
C ASP A 135 10.75 5.37 -11.07
N GLY A 136 10.86 6.68 -10.79
CA GLY A 136 12.15 7.34 -10.54
C GLY A 136 12.87 6.79 -9.30
N TYR A 137 12.14 6.37 -8.27
CA TYR A 137 12.72 5.70 -7.10
C TYR A 137 13.27 4.32 -7.47
N TYR A 138 12.51 3.54 -8.24
CA TYR A 138 12.93 2.21 -8.69
C TYR A 138 14.11 2.27 -9.65
N VAL A 139 14.16 3.25 -10.56
CA VAL A 139 15.32 3.49 -11.44
C VAL A 139 16.57 3.80 -10.60
N LYS A 140 16.46 4.64 -9.57
CA LYS A 140 17.59 4.96 -8.69
C LYS A 140 18.06 3.76 -7.88
N ARG A 141 17.13 2.89 -7.43
CA ARG A 141 17.45 1.78 -6.52
C ARG A 141 17.87 0.49 -7.24
N PHE A 142 17.22 0.14 -8.34
CA PHE A 142 17.42 -1.11 -9.07
C PHE A 142 18.01 -0.91 -10.48
N GLY A 143 18.22 0.33 -10.89
CA GLY A 143 18.75 0.69 -12.20
C GLY A 143 17.66 0.93 -13.27
N PRO A 144 18.03 1.50 -14.43
CA PRO A 144 17.08 1.87 -15.48
C PRO A 144 16.35 0.67 -16.11
N LYS A 145 16.87 -0.55 -15.91
CA LYS A 145 16.31 -1.80 -16.42
C LYS A 145 15.51 -2.57 -15.37
N TRP A 146 15.04 -1.91 -14.31
CA TRP A 146 14.32 -2.59 -13.23
C TRP A 146 13.05 -3.31 -13.72
N LYS A 147 12.42 -2.82 -14.80
CA LYS A 147 11.26 -3.45 -15.47
C LYS A 147 11.60 -4.67 -16.32
N ASP A 148 12.88 -4.96 -16.57
CA ASP A 148 13.27 -6.22 -17.23
C ASP A 148 12.92 -7.42 -16.33
N HIS A 149 12.87 -7.20 -15.01
CA HIS A 149 12.23 -8.11 -14.08
C HIS A 149 10.71 -8.05 -14.31
N ASN A 150 10.11 -9.18 -14.73
CA ASN A 150 8.70 -9.26 -15.12
C ASN A 150 8.37 -8.42 -16.37
N LYS A 151 9.27 -8.39 -17.36
CA LYS A 151 9.14 -7.63 -18.61
C LYS A 151 7.75 -7.74 -19.27
N GLU A 152 7.23 -8.95 -19.43
CA GLU A 152 5.92 -9.20 -20.05
C GLU A 152 4.77 -8.52 -19.28
N PHE A 153 4.86 -8.46 -17.94
CA PHE A 153 3.89 -7.72 -17.14
C PHE A 153 3.96 -6.23 -17.43
N TRP A 154 5.17 -5.64 -17.41
CA TRP A 154 5.34 -4.20 -17.59
C TRP A 154 5.01 -3.73 -19.00
N GLU A 155 5.33 -4.50 -20.03
CA GLU A 155 4.95 -4.20 -21.41
C GLU A 155 3.43 -4.13 -21.56
N ASN A 156 2.71 -5.14 -21.06
CA ASN A 156 1.25 -5.16 -21.05
C ASN A 156 0.66 -4.04 -20.18
N PHE A 157 1.25 -3.79 -19.01
CA PHE A 157 0.78 -2.76 -18.08
C PHE A 157 0.82 -1.37 -18.71
N THR A 158 1.92 -1.03 -19.40
CA THR A 158 2.06 0.27 -20.09
C THR A 158 1.21 0.41 -21.34
N TYR A 159 0.76 -0.69 -21.93
CA TYR A 159 -0.11 -0.66 -23.12
C TYR A 159 -1.58 -0.43 -22.77
N HIS A 160 -1.97 -0.72 -21.52
CA HIS A 160 -3.34 -0.67 -21.02
C HIS A 160 -3.57 0.33 -19.88
N ALA A 161 -2.53 1.02 -19.41
CA ALA A 161 -2.59 2.11 -18.43
C ALA A 161 -2.70 3.47 -19.12
#